data_AF-A0A7R9TIB0-F1
#
_entry.id   AF-A0A7R9TIB0-F1
#
_cell.length_a   1.000
_cell.length_b   1.000
_cell.length_c   1.000
_cell.angle_alpha   90.00
_cell.angle_beta   90.00
_cell.angle_gamma   90.00
#
_symmetry.space_group_name_H-M   'P 1'
#
loop_
_entity.id
_entity.type
_entity.pdbx_description
1 polymer ?
#
loop_
_entity_poly.entity_id
_entity_poly.type
_entity_poly.pdbx_seq_one_letter_code
_entity_poly.pdbx_strand_id
1 'polypeptide(L)'
;VGASLGLYGRTFHLVSCDAFTRNFLEARGVEVPQDIAYPEAPMASYLARRERTVKAAPKGDYHSRFFTMDRKVLRFYVVWDDRERLYGDKHKYVLNYYLSDDTAEVL
;
A
#
# COMPACT_ATOMS: atom_id res chain seq x y z
N VAL A 1 -13.26 -22.63 -16.52
CA VAL A 1 -13.20 -22.10 -15.14
C VAL A 1 -12.73 -23.21 -14.21
N GLY A 2 -11.87 -22.95 -13.24
CA GLY A 2 -11.32 -23.94 -12.29
C GLY A 2 -10.01 -24.61 -12.70
N ALA A 3 -9.47 -24.30 -13.87
CA ALA A 3 -8.18 -24.81 -14.33
C ALA A 3 -7.03 -23.86 -13.98
N SER A 4 -5.82 -24.44 -13.85
CA SER A 4 -4.59 -23.69 -13.61
C SER A 4 -3.78 -23.61 -14.91
N LEU A 5 -3.34 -22.42 -15.29
CA LEU A 5 -2.62 -22.14 -16.52
C LEU A 5 -1.23 -21.60 -16.20
N GLY A 6 -0.18 -22.27 -16.69
CA GLY A 6 1.20 -21.80 -16.58
C GLY A 6 1.57 -20.89 -17.75
N LEU A 7 1.80 -19.60 -17.51
CA LEU A 7 2.28 -18.64 -18.51
C LEU A 7 3.52 -17.92 -17.97
N TYR A 8 4.59 -17.88 -18.75
CA TYR A 8 5.83 -17.14 -18.41
C TYR A 8 6.37 -17.44 -17.00
N GLY A 9 6.34 -18.73 -16.61
CA GLY A 9 6.81 -19.16 -15.28
C GLY A 9 5.89 -18.78 -14.12
N ARG A 10 4.68 -18.30 -14.40
CA ARG A 10 3.65 -17.98 -13.39
C ARG A 10 2.44 -18.87 -13.59
N THR A 11 1.89 -19.37 -12.48
CA THR A 11 0.66 -20.18 -12.48
C THR A 11 -0.53 -19.29 -12.19
N PHE A 12 -1.47 -19.22 -13.13
CA PHE A 12 -2.72 -18.48 -13.02
C PHE A 12 -3.87 -19.44 -12.79
N HIS A 13 -4.71 -19.18 -11.80
CA HIS A 13 -5.94 -19.93 -11.57
C HIS A 13 -7.12 -19.18 -12.22
N LEU A 14 -7.82 -19.84 -13.15
CA LEU A 14 -8.95 -19.24 -13.86
C LEU A 14 -10.22 -19.30 -12.99
N VAL A 15 -10.63 -18.15 -12.46
CA VAL A 15 -11.73 -18.05 -11.47
C VAL A 15 -13.12 -17.85 -12.10
N SER A 16 -13.20 -17.11 -13.21
CA SER A 16 -14.47 -16.87 -13.94
C SER A 16 -14.21 -16.68 -15.43
N CYS A 17 -15.28 -16.73 -16.23
CA CYS A 17 -15.25 -16.35 -17.64
C CYS A 17 -16.48 -15.53 -18.02
N ASP A 18 -16.32 -14.56 -18.91
CA ASP A 18 -17.42 -13.69 -19.36
C ASP A 18 -18.47 -14.44 -20.20
N ALA A 19 -19.70 -13.94 -20.26
CA ALA A 19 -20.86 -14.59 -20.86
C ALA A 19 -20.65 -14.93 -22.35
N PHE A 20 -20.00 -14.04 -23.09
CA PHE A 20 -19.62 -14.30 -24.49
C PHE A 20 -18.69 -15.52 -24.62
N THR A 21 -17.67 -15.58 -23.75
CA THR A 21 -16.67 -16.65 -23.77
C THR A 21 -17.28 -17.99 -23.37
N ARG A 22 -18.22 -17.97 -22.41
CA ARG A 22 -18.98 -19.14 -21.97
C ARG A 22 -19.81 -19.72 -23.12
N ASN A 23 -20.63 -18.89 -23.77
CA ASN A 23 -21.45 -19.32 -24.91
C ASN A 23 -20.59 -19.83 -26.08
N PHE A 24 -19.44 -19.22 -26.34
CA PHE A 24 -18.51 -19.63 -27.38
C PHE A 24 -17.88 -21.02 -27.12
N LEU A 25 -17.60 -21.34 -25.85
CA LEU A 25 -17.05 -22.62 -25.43
C LEU A 25 -18.12 -23.72 -25.40
N GLU A 26 -19.32 -23.40 -24.92
CA GLU A 26 -20.46 -24.32 -24.92
C GLU A 26 -20.89 -24.68 -26.35
N ALA A 27 -20.90 -23.71 -27.27
CA ALA A 27 -21.15 -23.95 -28.69
C ALA A 27 -20.11 -24.88 -29.35
N ARG A 28 -18.93 -25.04 -28.74
CA ARG A 28 -17.87 -25.99 -29.15
C ARG A 28 -17.89 -27.30 -28.35
N GLY A 29 -18.91 -27.53 -27.53
CA GLY A 29 -19.05 -28.74 -26.73
C GLY A 29 -18.17 -28.80 -25.49
N VAL A 30 -17.63 -27.66 -25.04
CA VAL A 30 -16.84 -27.57 -23.79
C VAL A 30 -17.75 -27.10 -22.67
N GLU A 31 -18.05 -27.99 -21.73
CA GLU A 31 -18.81 -27.62 -20.53
C GLU A 31 -17.96 -26.73 -19.62
N VAL A 32 -18.40 -25.50 -19.40
CA VAL A 32 -17.70 -24.54 -18.55
C VAL A 32 -18.32 -24.58 -17.14
N PRO A 33 -17.54 -24.92 -16.10
CA PRO A 33 -18.04 -24.89 -14.72
C PRO A 33 -18.54 -23.51 -14.29
N GLN A 34 -19.32 -23.46 -13.20
CA GLN A 34 -19.73 -22.20 -12.59
C GLN A 34 -18.52 -21.41 -12.07
N ASP A 35 -18.71 -20.09 -11.96
CA ASP A 35 -17.69 -19.18 -11.47
C ASP A 35 -17.35 -19.49 -10.01
N ILE A 36 -16.05 -19.49 -9.73
CA ILE A 36 -15.51 -19.75 -8.39
C ILE A 36 -15.34 -18.40 -7.68
N ALA A 37 -15.49 -18.34 -6.37
CA ALA A 37 -15.16 -17.12 -5.62
C ALA A 37 -13.64 -16.89 -5.65
N TYR A 38 -13.22 -15.63 -5.75
CA TYR A 38 -11.81 -15.31 -5.55
C TYR A 38 -11.39 -15.76 -4.14
N PRO A 39 -10.20 -16.35 -3.96
CA PRO A 39 -9.71 -16.65 -2.62
C PRO A 39 -9.66 -15.34 -1.81
N GLU A 40 -10.02 -15.41 -0.53
CA GLU A 40 -9.93 -14.27 0.38
C GLU A 40 -8.48 -13.79 0.43
N ALA A 41 -8.20 -12.70 -0.29
CA ALA A 41 -6.89 -12.11 -0.25
C ALA A 41 -6.68 -11.51 1.16
N PRO A 42 -5.48 -11.66 1.76
CA PRO A 42 -5.06 -10.87 2.92
C PRO A 42 -5.19 -9.34 2.69
N MET A 43 -5.41 -8.93 1.45
CA MET A 43 -5.65 -7.55 1.06
C MET A 43 -7.01 -7.01 1.52
N ALA A 44 -8.03 -7.84 1.76
CA ALA A 44 -9.32 -7.35 2.28
C ALA A 44 -9.16 -6.75 3.69
N SER A 45 -8.37 -7.38 4.54
CA SER A 45 -8.02 -6.83 5.86
C SER A 45 -7.10 -5.61 5.74
N TYR A 46 -6.20 -5.57 4.75
CA TYR A 46 -5.34 -4.42 4.46
C TYR A 46 -6.14 -3.19 3.97
N LEU A 47 -7.10 -3.39 3.07
CA LEU A 47 -8.00 -2.36 2.57
C LEU A 47 -8.97 -1.89 3.66
N ALA A 48 -9.54 -2.80 4.45
CA ALA A 48 -10.37 -2.44 5.60
C ALA A 48 -9.59 -1.72 6.70
N ARG A 49 -8.28 -2.00 6.87
CA ARG A 49 -7.39 -1.23 7.75
C ARG A 49 -7.15 0.16 7.17
N ARG A 50 -6.88 0.27 5.87
CA ARG A 50 -6.65 1.54 5.17
C ARG A 50 -7.90 2.44 5.18
N GLU A 51 -9.09 1.89 4.95
CA GLU A 51 -10.35 2.63 5.04
C GLU A 51 -10.61 3.17 6.45
N ARG A 52 -10.26 2.40 7.49
CA ARG A 52 -10.30 2.86 8.89
C ARG A 52 -9.30 3.96 9.17
N THR A 53 -8.11 3.92 8.56
CA THR A 53 -7.10 4.99 8.70
C THR A 53 -7.51 6.27 7.98
N VAL A 54 -8.21 6.18 6.84
CA VAL A 54 -8.60 7.34 6.02
C VAL A 54 -9.83 8.07 6.60
N LYS A 55 -10.73 7.39 7.32
CA LYS A 55 -11.96 8.00 7.87
C LYS A 55 -11.80 8.66 9.25
N ALA A 56 -10.60 8.67 9.85
CA ALA A 56 -10.38 9.13 11.22
C ALA A 56 -9.47 10.37 11.35
N ALA A 57 -9.29 11.16 10.29
CA ALA A 57 -8.79 12.51 10.45
C ALA A 57 -9.99 13.46 10.32
N PRO A 58 -10.38 14.21 11.37
CA PRO A 58 -11.27 15.34 11.17
C PRO A 58 -10.64 16.24 10.10
N LYS A 59 -11.44 16.75 9.16
CA LYS A 59 -11.07 17.89 8.30
C LYS A 59 -10.90 19.13 9.20
N GLY A 60 -9.93 19.09 10.10
CA GLY A 60 -9.46 20.21 10.88
C GLY A 60 -8.68 21.08 9.93
N ASP A 61 -9.33 22.15 9.49
CA ASP A 61 -8.80 23.36 8.89
C ASP A 61 -7.29 23.32 8.55
N TYR A 62 -6.97 22.52 7.53
CA TYR A 62 -5.60 22.34 7.04
C TYR A 62 -5.02 23.69 6.60
N HIS A 63 -5.89 24.57 6.11
CA HIS A 63 -5.55 25.90 5.64
C HIS A 63 -5.16 26.84 6.78
N SER A 64 -5.87 26.86 7.92
CA SER A 64 -5.47 27.73 9.02
C SER A 64 -4.16 27.31 9.69
N ARG A 65 -3.89 25.99 9.81
CA ARG A 65 -2.58 25.51 10.27
C ARG A 65 -1.47 25.88 9.30
N PHE A 66 -1.69 25.69 8.00
CA PHE A 66 -0.70 26.05 6.98
C PHE A 66 -0.35 27.54 7.05
N PHE A 67 -1.33 28.44 7.10
CA PHE A 67 -1.07 29.89 7.19
C PHE A 67 -0.46 30.35 8.53
N THR A 68 -0.71 29.63 9.64
CA THR A 68 -0.25 30.03 10.99
C THR A 68 1.12 29.44 11.35
N MET A 69 1.45 28.27 10.79
CA MET A 69 2.71 27.56 11.02
C MET A 69 3.69 27.64 9.84
N ASP A 70 3.32 28.32 8.74
CA ASP A 70 4.22 28.57 7.60
C ASP A 70 5.58 29.09 8.13
N ARG A 71 6.66 28.38 7.79
CA ARG A 71 8.07 28.65 8.17
C ARG A 71 8.49 28.35 9.61
N LYS A 72 7.65 27.72 10.44
CA LYS A 72 8.08 27.22 11.76
C LYS A 72 8.65 25.82 11.62
N VAL A 73 9.98 25.73 11.61
CA VAL A 73 10.73 24.47 11.57
C VAL A 73 11.32 24.19 12.95
N LEU A 74 11.06 23.00 13.48
CA LEU A 74 11.77 22.52 14.66
C LEU A 74 13.04 21.82 14.21
N ARG A 75 14.19 22.34 14.62
CA ARG A 75 15.49 21.77 14.31
C ARG A 75 16.05 21.07 15.54
N PHE A 76 16.32 19.78 15.42
CA PHE A 76 16.95 18.96 16.46
C PHE A 76 18.32 18.47 16.00
N TYR A 77 19.26 18.44 16.94
CA TYR A 77 20.54 17.77 16.73
C TYR A 77 20.41 16.34 17.24
N VAL A 78 20.46 15.38 16.31
CA VAL A 78 20.28 13.97 16.63
C VAL A 78 21.57 13.21 16.36
N VAL A 79 21.71 12.07 17.02
CA VAL A 79 22.86 11.20 16.83
C VAL A 79 22.32 9.82 16.50
N TRP A 80 22.79 9.27 15.38
CA TRP A 80 22.66 7.86 15.08
C TRP A 80 23.90 7.12 15.56
N ASP A 81 23.70 6.23 16.51
CA ASP A 81 24.75 5.42 17.10
C ASP A 81 24.73 4.02 16.46
N ASP A 82 25.64 3.77 15.51
CA ASP A 82 25.78 2.46 14.84
C ASP A 82 27.02 1.69 15.34
N ARG A 83 27.58 2.05 16.52
CA ARG A 83 28.83 1.50 17.06
C ARG A 83 28.82 -0.01 17.35
N GLU A 84 27.66 -0.65 17.33
CA GLU A 84 27.53 -2.10 17.54
C GLU A 84 28.03 -2.92 16.32
N ARG A 85 28.22 -2.28 15.17
CA ARG A 85 28.73 -2.94 13.96
C ARG A 85 30.26 -2.91 13.89
N LEU A 86 30.83 -3.89 13.17
CA LEU A 86 32.29 -4.06 13.00
C LEU A 86 33.01 -2.84 12.39
N TYR A 87 32.26 -1.94 11.73
CA TYR A 87 32.70 -0.65 11.18
C TYR A 87 31.75 0.50 11.57
N GLY A 88 31.08 0.34 12.70
CA GLY A 88 30.08 1.27 13.20
C GLY A 88 30.70 2.59 13.67
N ASP A 89 30.13 3.72 13.24
CA ASP A 89 30.53 5.04 13.72
C ASP A 89 29.32 5.84 14.22
N LYS A 90 29.57 6.82 15.08
CA LYS A 90 28.57 7.70 15.66
C LYS A 90 28.33 8.88 14.73
N HIS A 91 27.23 8.83 13.99
CA HIS A 91 26.87 9.86 13.03
C HIS A 91 26.01 10.94 13.69
N LYS A 92 26.34 12.21 13.44
CA LYS A 92 25.55 13.35 13.88
C LYS A 92 24.70 13.83 12.71
N TYR A 93 23.40 13.95 12.93
CA TYR A 93 22.45 14.45 11.95
C TYR A 93 21.66 15.62 12.52
N VAL A 94 21.03 16.36 11.62
CA VAL A 94 20.08 17.41 11.95
C VAL A 94 18.70 16.98 11.46
N LEU A 95 17.75 16.85 12.37
CA LEU A 95 16.36 16.56 12.05
C LEU A 95 15.57 17.86 11.98
N ASN A 96 15.03 18.18 10.80
CA ASN A 96 14.09 19.27 10.59
C ASN A 96 12.67 18.72 10.57
N TYR A 97 11.80 19.23 11.43
CA TYR A 97 10.37 18.88 11.45
C TYR A 97 9.54 20.11 11.05
N TYR A 98 8.69 19.95 10.04
CA TYR A 98 7.84 20.99 9.50
C TYR A 98 6.45 20.92 10.15
N LEU A 99 6.12 21.92 10.97
CA LEU A 99 4.82 21.98 11.65
C LEU A 99 3.65 22.28 10.69
N SER A 100 3.94 22.66 9.45
CA SER A 100 2.96 22.99 8.42
C SER A 100 2.28 21.75 7.82
N ASP A 101 3.00 20.64 7.69
CA ASP A 101 2.57 19.45 6.97
C ASP A 101 2.94 18.13 7.67
N ASP A 102 3.46 18.20 8.90
CA ASP A 102 3.91 17.06 9.69
C ASP A 102 4.98 16.20 8.99
N THR A 103 5.77 16.81 8.10
CA THR A 103 6.89 16.15 7.42
C THR A 103 8.20 16.32 8.18
N ALA A 104 9.10 15.36 8.03
CA ALA A 104 10.42 15.36 8.65
C ALA A 104 11.52 15.13 7.60
N GLU A 105 12.57 15.94 7.66
CA GLU A 105 13.77 15.86 6.83
C GLU A 105 15.00 15.62 7.72
N VAL A 106 15.88 14.70 7.32
CA VAL A 106 17.13 14.39 8.01
C VAL A 106 18.30 14.85 7.14
N LEU A 107 19.13 15.75 7.68
CA LEU A 107 20.34 16.31 7.07
C LEU A 107 21.61 15.79 7.74
#